data_AF-A0A2E5LM69-F1
#
_entry.id   AF-A0A2E5LM69-F1
#
_cell.length_a   1.000
_cell.length_b   1.000
_cell.length_c   1.000
_cell.angle_alpha   90.00
_cell.angle_beta   90.00
_cell.angle_gamma   90.00
#
_symmetry.space_group_name_H-M   'P 1'
#
loop_
_entity.id
_entity.type
_entity.pdbx_description
1 polymer ?
#
loop_
_entity_poly.entity_id
_entity_poly.type
_entity_poly.pdbx_seq_one_letter_code
_entity_poly.pdbx_strand_id
1 'polypeptide(L)'
;MKGADIVCSCTDSMVPTFDPEWLEPGMFVVNVNDFEVGQEHLKYFDIAIRQGDEKIKLADGNGFLNSVGGGTGGYVAGNDEQLASVPFAEDTDNAHQALPTFADLVSGAVAGRSSDKEITYYENQGNNGLQFASCGGAVYTKCKQKGLGIEIPTEWFLEDIRN
;
A
#
# COMPACT_ATOMS: atom_id res chain seq x y z
N MET A 1 12.58 -9.14 15.71
CA MET A 1 11.68 -10.06 14.98
C MET A 1 11.79 -11.51 15.40
N LYS A 2 12.97 -11.95 15.89
CA LYS A 2 13.25 -13.31 16.38
C LYS A 2 12.04 -14.06 16.96
N GLY A 3 11.73 -15.22 16.39
CA GLY A 3 10.67 -16.12 16.84
C GLY A 3 9.26 -15.75 16.40
N ALA A 4 9.07 -14.72 15.58
CA ALA A 4 7.77 -14.40 14.99
C ALA A 4 7.57 -15.17 13.67
N ASP A 5 6.41 -15.79 13.49
CA ASP A 5 6.04 -16.43 12.22
C ASP A 5 5.54 -15.39 11.19
N ILE A 6 4.90 -14.32 11.67
CA ILE A 6 4.36 -13.24 10.86
C ILE A 6 4.83 -11.90 11.40
N VAL A 7 5.34 -11.05 10.52
CA VAL A 7 5.78 -9.69 10.80
C VAL A 7 5.02 -8.72 9.91
N CYS A 8 4.40 -7.72 10.54
CA CYS A 8 3.79 -6.60 9.83
C CYS A 8 4.57 -5.33 10.16
N SER A 9 5.19 -4.70 9.16
CA SER A 9 5.67 -3.32 9.30
C SER A 9 4.50 -2.37 8.99
N CYS A 10 4.21 -1.47 9.92
CA CYS A 10 3.03 -0.60 9.88
C CYS A 10 3.36 0.78 10.46
N THR A 11 4.39 1.41 9.92
CA THR A 11 4.97 2.67 10.38
C THR A 11 4.91 3.74 9.29
N ASP A 12 5.14 4.99 9.69
CA ASP A 12 5.35 6.13 8.81
C ASP A 12 6.84 6.33 8.44
N SER A 13 7.68 5.31 8.66
CA SER A 13 9.11 5.38 8.34
C SER A 13 9.34 5.58 6.85
N MET A 14 10.29 6.44 6.51
CA MET A 14 10.77 6.67 5.14
C MET A 14 12.05 5.88 4.82
N VAL A 15 12.42 4.96 5.71
CA VAL A 15 13.58 4.05 5.59
C VAL A 15 13.20 2.66 6.11
N PRO A 16 13.95 1.60 5.75
CA PRO A 16 13.64 0.25 6.21
C PRO A 16 13.57 0.16 7.74
N THR A 17 12.60 -0.59 8.26
CA THR A 17 12.30 -0.63 9.71
C THR A 17 12.99 -1.77 10.44
N PHE A 18 13.77 -2.59 9.73
CA PHE A 18 14.48 -3.73 10.27
C PHE A 18 15.70 -4.09 9.44
N ASP A 19 16.64 -4.82 10.04
CA ASP A 19 17.76 -5.38 9.28
C ASP A 19 17.31 -6.69 8.60
N PRO A 20 17.68 -6.93 7.34
CA PRO A 20 17.25 -8.12 6.63
C PRO A 20 17.78 -9.43 7.26
N GLU A 21 18.90 -9.38 7.97
CA GLU A 21 19.46 -10.51 8.72
C GLU A 21 18.59 -10.95 9.89
N TRP A 22 17.55 -10.18 10.25
CA TRP A 22 16.59 -10.56 11.29
C TRP A 22 15.49 -11.50 10.78
N LEU A 23 15.41 -11.73 9.47
CA LEU A 23 14.48 -12.66 8.85
C LEU A 23 14.87 -14.11 9.16
N GLU A 24 13.88 -14.92 9.52
CA GLU A 24 14.05 -16.32 9.88
C GLU A 24 13.31 -17.24 8.90
N PRO A 25 13.79 -18.48 8.64
CA PRO A 25 13.10 -19.44 7.78
C PRO A 25 11.63 -19.62 8.20
N GLY A 26 10.74 -19.56 7.22
CA GLY A 26 9.30 -19.71 7.44
C GLY A 26 8.55 -18.40 7.67
N MET A 27 9.24 -17.29 7.95
CA MET A 27 8.60 -16.03 8.29
C MET A 27 7.80 -15.45 7.11
N PHE A 28 6.64 -14.87 7.40
CA PHE A 28 5.84 -14.07 6.46
C PHE A 28 5.91 -12.59 6.84
N VAL A 29 6.32 -11.76 5.90
CA VAL A 29 6.46 -10.31 6.09
C VAL A 29 5.44 -9.57 5.23
N VAL A 30 4.81 -8.55 5.80
CA VAL A 30 3.96 -7.59 5.09
C VAL A 30 4.30 -6.18 5.52
N ASN A 31 4.28 -5.22 4.59
CA ASN A 31 4.42 -3.80 4.88
C ASN A 31 3.14 -3.02 4.53
N VAL A 32 2.98 -1.86 5.16
CA VAL A 32 1.93 -0.90 4.82
C VAL A 32 2.48 0.20 3.93
N ASN A 33 3.74 0.55 4.12
CA ASN A 33 4.42 1.62 3.40
C ASN A 33 5.63 1.07 2.63
N ASP A 34 5.80 1.54 1.39
CA ASP A 34 6.83 1.09 0.44
C ASP A 34 8.26 1.21 0.98
N PHE A 35 8.52 2.15 1.90
CA PHE A 35 9.87 2.40 2.41
C PHE A 35 10.29 1.50 3.57
N GLU A 36 9.37 0.74 4.14
CA GLU A 36 9.65 -0.08 5.33
C GLU A 36 10.47 -1.33 5.04
N VAL A 37 10.51 -1.74 3.77
CA VAL A 37 11.26 -2.88 3.24
C VAL A 37 12.13 -2.35 2.11
N GLY A 38 13.44 -2.41 2.27
CA GLY A 38 14.38 -1.92 1.26
C GLY A 38 14.66 -2.97 0.17
N GLN A 39 15.34 -2.52 -0.88
CA GLN A 39 15.79 -3.41 -1.96
C GLN A 39 16.67 -4.56 -1.47
N GLU A 40 17.55 -4.30 -0.50
CA GLU A 40 18.41 -5.34 0.06
C GLU A 40 17.60 -6.44 0.76
N HIS A 41 16.46 -6.09 1.36
CA HIS A 41 15.54 -7.04 1.98
C HIS A 41 14.90 -7.97 0.95
N LEU A 42 14.60 -7.47 -0.26
CA LEU A 42 14.00 -8.29 -1.31
C LEU A 42 14.84 -9.52 -1.66
N LYS A 43 16.16 -9.48 -1.43
CA LYS A 43 17.09 -10.59 -1.68
C LYS A 43 16.93 -11.75 -0.68
N TYR A 44 16.27 -11.52 0.45
CA TYR A 44 16.08 -12.51 1.50
C TYR A 44 14.73 -13.24 1.42
N PHE A 45 13.81 -12.75 0.58
CA PHE A 45 12.53 -13.40 0.38
C PHE A 45 12.63 -14.43 -0.74
N ASP A 46 12.28 -15.68 -0.43
CA ASP A 46 12.14 -16.74 -1.43
C ASP A 46 10.97 -16.47 -2.37
N ILE A 47 9.91 -15.83 -1.84
CA ILE A 47 8.72 -15.43 -2.60
C ILE A 47 8.33 -14.02 -2.16
N ALA A 48 8.28 -13.08 -3.11
CA ALA A 48 7.87 -11.71 -2.89
C ALA A 48 6.74 -11.36 -3.88
N ILE A 49 5.59 -10.98 -3.34
CA ILE A 49 4.39 -10.63 -4.13
C ILE A 49 4.00 -9.20 -3.79
N ARG A 50 3.62 -8.41 -4.79
CA ARG A 50 2.99 -7.11 -4.57
C ARG A 50 1.51 -7.11 -4.85
N GLN A 51 0.77 -6.20 -4.24
CA GLN A 51 -0.68 -6.17 -4.36
C GLN A 51 -1.12 -5.88 -5.81
N GLY A 52 -0.46 -4.96 -6.51
CA GLY A 52 -0.83 -4.63 -7.89
C GLY A 52 0.09 -3.62 -8.58
N ASP A 53 -0.40 -3.10 -9.69
CA ASP A 53 0.25 -2.03 -10.45
C ASP A 53 -0.39 -0.67 -10.16
N GLU A 54 0.42 0.26 -9.67
CA GLU A 54 0.05 1.67 -9.71
C GLU A 54 0.16 2.18 -11.15
N LYS A 55 -1.00 2.27 -11.83
CA LYS A 55 -1.06 2.68 -13.25
C LYS A 55 -1.15 4.19 -13.47
N ILE A 56 -1.26 4.98 -12.41
CA ILE A 56 -1.44 6.44 -12.49
C ILE A 56 -0.28 7.10 -11.76
N LYS A 57 0.78 7.46 -12.50
CA LYS A 57 1.85 8.32 -12.00
C LYS A 57 1.56 9.76 -12.40
N LEU A 58 1.21 10.59 -11.42
CA LEU A 58 1.07 12.04 -11.62
C LEU A 58 2.45 12.68 -11.50
N ALA A 59 2.76 13.64 -12.37
CA ALA A 59 3.99 14.40 -12.23
C ALA A 59 3.92 15.31 -10.99
N ASP A 60 5.07 15.55 -10.37
CA ASP A 60 5.19 16.54 -9.30
C ASP A 60 4.74 17.92 -9.81
N GLY A 61 3.98 18.63 -8.97
CA GLY A 61 3.50 19.97 -9.28
C GLY A 61 2.14 20.28 -8.67
N ASN A 62 1.81 21.57 -8.61
CA ASN A 62 0.54 22.08 -8.05
C ASN A 62 0.22 21.52 -6.65
N GLY A 63 1.24 21.33 -5.81
CA GLY A 63 1.10 20.76 -4.46
C GLY A 63 1.09 19.23 -4.40
N PHE A 64 1.02 18.51 -5.52
CA PHE A 64 1.22 17.05 -5.54
C PHE A 64 2.72 16.74 -5.61
N LEU A 65 3.19 15.85 -4.73
CA LEU A 65 4.56 15.36 -4.70
C LEU A 65 4.55 13.83 -4.57
N ASN A 66 5.29 13.15 -5.42
CA ASN A 66 5.54 11.71 -5.31
C ASN A 66 6.53 11.44 -4.16
N SER A 67 6.49 10.21 -3.62
CA SER A 67 7.47 9.74 -2.62
C SER A 67 7.52 10.59 -1.33
N VAL A 68 6.39 11.18 -0.94
CA VAL A 68 6.25 11.97 0.29
C VAL A 68 5.39 11.24 1.31
N GLY A 69 5.83 11.28 2.58
CA GLY A 69 4.98 10.92 3.72
C GLY A 69 4.52 9.46 3.73
N GLY A 70 5.30 8.55 3.16
CA GLY A 70 5.04 7.11 3.19
C GLY A 70 4.04 6.61 2.15
N GLY A 71 3.57 7.48 1.25
CA GLY A 71 2.67 7.12 0.15
C GLY A 71 3.33 7.29 -1.22
N THR A 72 2.72 6.69 -2.24
CA THR A 72 3.14 6.83 -3.64
C THR A 72 3.00 8.27 -4.14
N GLY A 73 2.07 9.04 -3.59
CA GLY A 73 2.06 10.49 -3.71
C GLY A 73 1.05 11.17 -2.79
N GLY A 74 1.34 12.43 -2.44
CA GLY A 74 0.55 13.22 -1.50
C GLY A 74 0.38 14.66 -1.96
N TYR A 75 -0.75 15.27 -1.58
CA TYR A 75 -0.90 16.72 -1.68
C TYR A 75 -0.27 17.36 -0.45
N VAL A 76 0.82 18.08 -0.65
CA VAL A 76 1.58 18.76 0.38
C VAL A 76 1.31 20.25 0.28
N ALA A 77 0.83 20.83 1.37
CA ALA A 77 0.59 22.26 1.49
C ALA A 77 1.38 22.82 2.67
N GLY A 78 1.90 24.03 2.52
CA GLY A 78 2.68 24.71 3.54
C GLY A 78 3.44 25.89 2.94
N ASN A 79 4.06 26.69 3.81
CA ASN A 79 5.09 27.63 3.38
C ASN A 79 6.42 26.90 3.10
N ASP A 80 7.38 27.59 2.48
CA ASP A 80 8.67 26.99 2.08
C ASP A 80 9.42 26.32 3.25
N GLU A 81 9.35 26.91 4.45
CA GLU A 81 10.00 26.37 5.66
C GLU A 81 9.35 25.06 6.11
N GLN A 82 8.01 24.98 6.06
CA GLN A 82 7.27 23.76 6.37
C GLN A 82 7.52 22.67 5.33
N LEU A 83 7.50 23.03 4.04
CA LEU A 83 7.76 22.09 2.95
C LEU A 83 9.17 21.49 3.04
N ALA A 84 10.17 22.28 3.44
CA ALA A 84 11.53 21.80 3.65
C ALA A 84 11.67 20.79 4.82
N SER A 85 10.71 20.74 5.73
CA SER A 85 10.70 19.81 6.88
C SER A 85 10.00 18.47 6.60
N VAL A 86 9.32 18.37 5.46
CA VAL A 86 8.60 17.15 5.07
C VAL A 86 9.62 16.07 4.71
N PRO A 87 9.49 14.85 5.26
CA PRO A 87 10.41 13.77 4.91
C PRO A 87 10.11 13.28 3.49
N PHE A 88 11.16 13.25 2.66
CA PHE A 88 11.16 12.69 1.32
C PHE A 88 11.97 11.41 1.34
N ALA A 89 11.52 10.38 0.63
CA ALA A 89 12.40 9.27 0.31
C ALA A 89 13.36 9.68 -0.80
N GLU A 90 14.59 9.18 -0.73
CA GLU A 90 15.49 9.20 -1.89
C GLU A 90 14.89 8.36 -3.02
N ASP A 91 15.32 8.64 -4.25
CA ASP A 91 14.76 8.08 -5.48
C ASP A 91 14.55 6.55 -5.36
N THR A 92 13.31 6.14 -5.59
CA THR A 92 12.90 4.75 -5.36
C THR A 92 13.32 3.89 -6.54
N ASP A 93 14.23 2.95 -6.28
CA ASP A 93 14.57 1.93 -7.26
C ASP A 93 13.31 1.10 -7.61
N ASN A 94 13.14 0.77 -8.89
CA ASN A 94 11.95 0.09 -9.42
C ASN A 94 11.91 -1.42 -9.09
N ALA A 95 12.78 -1.92 -8.21
CA ALA A 95 12.88 -3.33 -7.87
C ALA A 95 11.53 -3.92 -7.38
N HIS A 96 10.79 -3.14 -6.59
CA HIS A 96 9.46 -3.52 -6.10
C HIS A 96 8.44 -3.64 -7.25
N GLN A 97 8.52 -2.77 -8.26
CA GLN A 97 7.64 -2.83 -9.44
C GLN A 97 7.90 -4.06 -10.33
N ALA A 98 9.04 -4.75 -10.17
CA ALA A 98 9.32 -5.99 -10.88
C ALA A 98 8.70 -7.24 -10.20
N LEU A 99 8.19 -7.10 -8.97
CA LEU A 99 7.58 -8.21 -8.25
C LEU A 99 6.28 -8.65 -8.95
N PRO A 100 5.99 -9.97 -8.97
CA PRO A 100 4.71 -10.48 -9.45
C PRO A 100 3.56 -9.96 -8.58
N THR A 101 2.39 -9.83 -9.19
CA THR A 101 1.21 -9.28 -8.52
C THR A 101 0.42 -10.35 -7.76
N PHE A 102 -0.45 -9.91 -6.86
CA PHE A 102 -1.41 -10.79 -6.20
C PHE A 102 -2.35 -11.47 -7.20
N ALA A 103 -2.67 -10.81 -8.32
CA ALA A 103 -3.45 -11.42 -9.40
C ALA A 103 -2.69 -12.56 -10.08
N ASP A 104 -1.38 -12.42 -10.27
CA ASP A 104 -0.52 -13.49 -10.79
C ASP A 104 -0.50 -14.70 -9.84
N LEU A 105 -0.43 -14.46 -8.53
CA LEU A 105 -0.49 -15.51 -7.53
C LEU A 105 -1.84 -16.25 -7.54
N VAL A 106 -2.95 -15.51 -7.50
CA VAL A 106 -4.31 -16.09 -7.44
C VAL A 106 -4.68 -16.82 -8.73
N SER A 107 -4.18 -16.36 -9.87
CA SER A 107 -4.39 -17.03 -11.16
C SER A 107 -3.49 -18.26 -11.36
N GLY A 108 -2.51 -18.48 -10.48
CA GLY A 108 -1.52 -19.55 -10.59
C GLY A 108 -0.41 -19.28 -11.61
N ALA A 109 -0.28 -18.04 -12.08
CA ALA A 109 0.81 -17.62 -12.97
C ALA A 109 2.17 -17.60 -12.24
N VAL A 110 2.16 -17.39 -10.92
CA VAL A 110 3.32 -17.59 -10.05
C VAL A 110 2.98 -18.55 -8.91
N ALA A 111 3.99 -19.29 -8.43
CA ALA A 111 3.83 -20.19 -7.31
C ALA A 111 3.71 -19.41 -5.98
N GLY A 112 2.84 -19.89 -5.10
CA GLY A 112 2.84 -19.49 -3.70
C GLY A 112 3.84 -20.31 -2.87
N ARG A 113 3.81 -20.10 -1.55
CA ARG A 113 4.60 -20.87 -0.59
C ARG A 113 4.41 -22.38 -0.79
N SER A 114 5.53 -23.08 -0.92
CA SER A 114 5.63 -24.53 -1.11
C SER A 114 6.28 -25.25 0.07
N SER A 115 6.91 -24.51 0.99
CA SER A 115 7.64 -25.05 2.14
C SER A 115 7.53 -24.16 3.38
N ASP A 116 7.56 -24.78 4.57
CA ASP A 116 7.57 -24.10 5.88
C ASP A 116 8.90 -23.38 6.17
N LYS A 117 9.89 -23.50 5.27
CA LYS A 117 11.18 -22.80 5.40
C LYS A 117 11.30 -21.55 4.55
N GLU A 118 10.43 -21.38 3.55
CA GLU A 118 10.50 -20.22 2.66
C GLU A 118 10.19 -18.94 3.46
N ILE A 119 10.91 -17.86 3.20
CA ILE A 119 10.62 -16.54 3.73
C ILE A 119 9.79 -15.83 2.67
N THR A 120 8.59 -15.41 3.02
CA THR A 120 7.65 -14.85 2.05
C THR A 120 7.30 -13.41 2.38
N TYR A 121 7.15 -12.57 1.37
CA TYR A 121 6.83 -11.16 1.49
C TYR A 121 5.58 -10.79 0.69
N TYR A 122 4.76 -9.94 1.28
CA TYR A 122 3.63 -9.30 0.63
C TYR A 122 3.73 -7.78 0.73
N GLU A 123 3.80 -7.13 -0.41
CA GLU A 123 3.71 -5.68 -0.51
C GLU A 123 2.26 -5.25 -0.69
N ASN A 124 1.73 -4.45 0.23
CA ASN A 124 0.31 -4.06 0.21
C ASN A 124 -0.02 -2.89 -0.76
N GLN A 125 0.90 -2.53 -1.65
CA GLN A 125 0.83 -1.31 -2.46
C GLN A 125 0.52 -1.58 -3.94
N GLY A 126 -0.07 -0.59 -4.62
CA GLY A 126 -0.29 -0.64 -6.07
C GLY A 126 -1.71 -0.97 -6.54
N ASN A 127 -2.77 -0.65 -5.79
CA ASN A 127 -4.17 -0.88 -6.23
C ASN A 127 -5.06 0.37 -6.29
N ASN A 128 -4.50 1.58 -6.16
CA ASN A 128 -5.19 2.87 -6.32
C ASN A 128 -6.58 2.95 -5.66
N GLY A 129 -6.70 2.40 -4.45
CA GLY A 129 -7.93 2.40 -3.66
C GLY A 129 -9.02 1.42 -4.08
N LEU A 130 -8.78 0.52 -5.04
CA LEU A 130 -9.73 -0.53 -5.42
C LEU A 130 -10.08 -1.46 -4.22
N GLN A 131 -9.11 -1.73 -3.35
CA GLN A 131 -9.35 -2.45 -2.08
C GLN A 131 -10.41 -1.72 -1.22
N PHE A 132 -10.26 -0.41 -1.04
CA PHE A 132 -11.20 0.40 -0.25
C PHE A 132 -12.58 0.44 -0.89
N ALA A 133 -12.67 0.63 -2.20
CA ALA A 133 -13.94 0.60 -2.93
C ALA A 133 -14.66 -0.76 -2.78
N SER A 134 -13.90 -1.86 -2.86
CA SER A 134 -14.43 -3.22 -2.71
C SER A 134 -14.97 -3.48 -1.31
N CYS A 135 -14.18 -3.16 -0.28
CA CYS A 135 -14.60 -3.27 1.12
C CYS A 135 -15.79 -2.35 1.44
N GLY A 136 -15.74 -1.10 0.97
CA GLY A 136 -16.81 -0.12 1.13
C GLY A 136 -18.12 -0.58 0.50
N GLY A 137 -18.08 -1.11 -0.73
CA GLY A 137 -19.25 -1.67 -1.41
C GLY A 137 -19.86 -2.87 -0.68
N ALA A 138 -19.02 -3.76 -0.15
CA ALA A 138 -19.47 -4.91 0.64
C ALA A 138 -20.14 -4.48 1.95
N VAL A 139 -19.53 -3.56 2.70
CA VAL A 139 -20.09 -2.99 3.93
C VAL A 139 -21.41 -2.27 3.63
N TYR A 140 -21.44 -1.43 2.61
CA TYR A 140 -22.63 -0.70 2.18
C TYR A 140 -23.80 -1.65 1.89
N THR A 141 -23.56 -2.71 1.13
CA THR A 141 -24.57 -3.71 0.77
C THR A 141 -25.11 -4.42 2.02
N LYS A 142 -24.24 -4.77 2.97
CA LYS A 142 -24.65 -5.37 4.25
C LYS A 142 -25.46 -4.41 5.11
N CYS A 143 -25.11 -3.13 5.14
CA CYS A 143 -25.89 -2.11 5.84
C CYS A 143 -27.30 -1.98 5.26
N LYS A 144 -27.43 -1.90 3.92
CA LYS A 144 -28.75 -1.84 3.25
C LYS A 144 -29.61 -3.07 3.54
N GLN A 145 -29.03 -4.27 3.52
CA GLN A 145 -29.74 -5.52 3.86
C GLN A 145 -30.25 -5.56 5.30
N LYS A 146 -29.58 -4.87 6.22
CA LYS A 146 -29.93 -4.82 7.64
C LYS A 146 -30.75 -3.59 8.04
N GLY A 147 -31.08 -2.71 7.10
CA GLY A 147 -31.74 -1.43 7.42
C GLY A 147 -30.88 -0.50 8.29
N LEU A 148 -29.56 -0.56 8.16
CA LEU A 148 -28.61 0.27 8.89
C LEU A 148 -28.18 1.50 8.08
N GLY A 149 -27.78 2.57 8.77
CA GLY A 149 -27.31 3.82 8.20
C GLY A 149 -28.35 4.94 8.27
N ILE A 150 -27.95 6.14 7.84
CA ILE A 150 -28.81 7.31 7.73
C ILE A 150 -28.84 7.71 6.27
N GLU A 151 -30.04 7.87 5.72
CA GLU A 151 -30.21 8.44 4.39
C GLU A 151 -30.04 9.95 4.48
N ILE A 152 -29.04 10.49 3.77
CA ILE A 152 -28.84 11.94 3.70
C ILE A 152 -29.69 12.45 2.54
N PRO A 153 -30.62 13.39 2.78
CA PRO A 153 -31.52 13.84 1.74
C PRO A 153 -30.76 14.54 0.60
N THR A 154 -31.08 14.19 -0.63
CA THR A 154 -30.34 14.69 -1.81
C THR A 154 -30.60 16.18 -2.04
N GLU A 155 -31.79 16.67 -1.65
CA GLU A 155 -32.19 18.07 -1.72
C GLU A 155 -31.36 19.00 -0.83
N TRP A 156 -30.55 18.46 0.09
CA TRP A 156 -29.59 19.26 0.85
C TRP A 156 -28.38 19.68 0.00
N PHE A 157 -28.11 18.97 -1.11
CA PHE A 157 -26.91 19.16 -1.92
C PHE A 157 -27.20 19.59 -3.36
N LEU A 158 -28.45 19.51 -3.82
CA LEU A 158 -28.85 19.84 -5.18
C LEU A 158 -29.78 21.04 -5.23
N GLU A 159 -29.64 21.86 -6.27
CA GLU A 159 -30.54 22.95 -6.62
C GLU A 159 -31.21 22.66 -7.97
N ASP A 160 -32.50 23.01 -8.09
CA ASP A 160 -33.22 22.93 -9.35
C ASP A 160 -32.80 24.06 -10.30
N ILE A 161 -32.28 23.72 -11.49
CA ILE A 161 -32.03 24.71 -12.54
C ILE A 161 -33.37 25.15 -13.13
N ARG A 162 -33.75 26.41 -12.92
CA ARG A 162 -34.95 27.01 -13.51
C ARG A 162 -34.65 27.41 -14.97
N ASN A 163 -35.51 26.97 -15.90
CA ASN A 163 -35.53 27.46 -17.29
C ASN A 163 -35.97 28.93 -17.37
#